data_AF-A0A959X306-F1
#
_entry.id   AF-A0A959X306-F1
#
_cell.length_a   1.000
_cell.length_b   1.000
_cell.length_c   1.000
_cell.angle_alpha   90.00
_cell.angle_beta   90.00
_cell.angle_gamma   90.00
#
_symmetry.space_group_name_H-M   'P 1'
#
loop_
_entity.id
_entity.type
_entity.pdbx_description
1 polymer ?
#
loop_
_entity_poly.entity_id
_entity_poly.type
_entity_poly.pdbx_seq_one_letter_code
_entity_poly.pdbx_strand_id
1 'polypeptide(L)'
;GVFAEAHFVDVDGRAIEVRIDDRDGQQRERAGLLAPISAGIQHPNSLMLVWLPSFDLLRATSNKPVIRIGGADARVGRLPGERLHRRILVKYAAPIVVATVAEAYDGSIAGLETSHQLVSGAAGSVGAVVAAADGHIARLCFVPEIPDPEAMSVDSSATGRWQIAIDGTGITGGSWAIHRTHDRLELGVDVTERWRPGPLPLLMRLVTTMVPVFRRWPTSYRWRATAQLGADPTLTSRWERTGSGGRYLNQDTSR
;
A
#
# COMPACT_ATOMS: atom_id res chain seq x y z
N GLY A 1 -26.65 3.89 3.74
CA GLY A 1 -25.75 4.07 4.89
C GLY A 1 -24.92 2.81 5.12
N VAL A 2 -24.26 2.74 6.26
CA VAL A 2 -23.49 1.58 6.75
C VAL A 2 -24.14 1.12 8.05
N PHE A 3 -24.32 -0.19 8.17
CA PHE A 3 -24.62 -0.87 9.42
C PHE A 3 -23.53 -1.92 9.61
N ALA A 4 -22.79 -1.83 10.70
CA ALA A 4 -21.71 -2.76 11.01
C ALA A 4 -21.71 -3.08 12.51
N GLU A 5 -21.60 -4.35 12.80
CA GLU A 5 -21.48 -4.89 14.15
C GLU A 5 -20.40 -5.96 14.13
N ALA A 6 -19.38 -5.80 14.97
CA ALA A 6 -18.27 -6.73 15.06
C ALA A 6 -17.80 -6.84 16.51
N HIS A 7 -17.57 -8.08 16.93
CA HIS A 7 -17.06 -8.44 18.24
C HIS A 7 -15.95 -9.48 18.05
N PHE A 8 -14.74 -9.17 18.50
CA PHE A 8 -13.61 -10.07 18.41
C PHE A 8 -12.58 -9.76 19.49
N VAL A 9 -11.58 -10.62 19.62
CA VAL A 9 -10.45 -10.42 20.53
C VAL A 9 -9.22 -10.10 19.68
N ASP A 10 -8.50 -9.04 20.05
CA ASP A 10 -7.26 -8.69 19.35
C ASP A 10 -6.07 -9.57 19.77
N VAL A 11 -4.93 -9.36 19.12
CA VAL A 11 -3.70 -10.13 19.38
C VAL A 11 -3.16 -9.96 20.81
N ASP A 12 -3.57 -8.91 21.52
CA ASP A 12 -3.19 -8.63 22.91
C ASP A 12 -4.23 -9.16 23.91
N GLY A 13 -5.24 -9.92 23.45
CA GLY A 13 -6.29 -10.49 24.29
C GLY A 13 -7.39 -9.49 24.69
N ARG A 14 -7.43 -8.29 24.11
CA ARG A 14 -8.45 -7.28 24.45
C ARG A 14 -9.70 -7.50 23.63
N ALA A 15 -10.86 -7.40 24.28
CA ALA A 15 -12.14 -7.40 23.58
C ALA A 15 -12.29 -6.13 22.73
N ILE A 16 -12.62 -6.31 21.46
CA ILE A 16 -12.94 -5.25 20.51
C ILE A 16 -14.44 -5.29 20.23
N GLU A 17 -15.10 -4.15 20.43
CA GLU A 17 -16.52 -3.94 20.10
C GLU A 17 -16.62 -2.81 19.09
N VAL A 18 -17.27 -3.07 17.95
CA VAL A 18 -17.59 -2.07 16.94
C VAL A 18 -19.08 -2.16 16.65
N ARG A 19 -19.80 -1.06 16.88
CA ARG A 19 -21.20 -0.92 16.50
C ARG A 19 -21.42 0.42 15.83
N ILE A 20 -21.82 0.38 14.58
CA ILE A 20 -21.95 1.54 13.70
C ILE A 20 -23.30 1.44 12.98
N ASP A 21 -24.09 2.51 13.06
CA ASP A 21 -25.25 2.71 12.19
C ASP A 21 -25.33 4.17 11.75
N ASP A 22 -24.96 4.42 10.51
CA ASP A 22 -25.06 5.75 9.90
C ASP A 22 -25.99 5.78 8.69
N ARG A 23 -26.97 4.85 8.66
CA ARG A 23 -28.06 4.90 7.70
C ARG A 23 -28.92 6.14 7.97
N ASP A 24 -28.87 7.08 7.04
CA ASP A 24 -29.57 8.36 7.09
C ASP A 24 -30.50 8.59 5.88
N GLY A 25 -30.70 7.56 5.05
CA GLY A 25 -31.52 7.63 3.84
C GLY A 25 -30.90 8.42 2.67
N GLN A 26 -29.74 9.06 2.86
CA GLN A 26 -29.12 9.91 1.84
C GLN A 26 -28.13 9.13 0.97
N GLN A 27 -28.08 9.43 -0.33
CA GLN A 27 -27.13 8.81 -1.26
C GLN A 27 -25.69 9.11 -0.85
N ARG A 28 -24.80 8.13 -1.06
CA ARG A 28 -23.37 8.25 -0.74
C ARG A 28 -22.55 8.59 -1.97
N GLU A 29 -21.64 9.55 -1.80
CA GLU A 29 -20.54 9.80 -2.72
C GLU A 29 -19.33 9.03 -2.22
N ARG A 30 -18.92 8.01 -2.97
CA ARG A 30 -17.75 7.19 -2.66
C ARG A 30 -16.62 7.52 -3.63
N ALA A 31 -15.39 7.32 -3.18
CA ALA A 31 -14.22 7.52 -4.02
C ALA A 31 -13.09 6.55 -3.65
N GLY A 32 -12.12 6.45 -4.54
CA GLY A 32 -10.91 5.67 -4.32
C GLY A 32 -9.94 6.34 -3.33
N LEU A 33 -9.41 5.57 -2.36
CA LEU A 33 -8.41 6.05 -1.40
C LEU A 33 -7.29 5.03 -1.23
N LEU A 34 -6.04 5.48 -1.37
CA LEU A 34 -4.90 4.73 -0.84
C LEU A 34 -4.79 5.00 0.65
N ALA A 35 -5.07 3.99 1.47
CA ALA A 35 -5.03 4.12 2.91
C ALA A 35 -3.56 4.20 3.38
N PRO A 36 -3.19 5.19 4.22
CA PRO A 36 -1.83 5.38 4.69
C PRO A 36 -1.47 4.44 5.85
N ILE A 37 -1.93 3.17 5.80
CA ILE A 37 -1.70 2.19 6.88
C ILE A 37 -0.20 1.98 7.08
N SER A 38 0.53 1.89 5.97
CA SER A 38 1.97 1.65 5.99
C SER A 38 2.80 2.89 6.31
N ALA A 39 2.20 4.07 6.57
CA ALA A 39 2.97 5.28 6.88
C ALA A 39 3.72 5.20 8.23
N GLY A 40 3.20 4.38 9.16
CA GLY A 40 3.78 4.18 10.49
C GLY A 40 4.82 3.06 10.58
N ILE A 41 4.99 2.25 9.53
CA ILE A 41 5.88 1.08 9.58
C ILE A 41 7.35 1.53 9.49
N GLN A 42 8.18 1.04 10.40
CA GLN A 42 9.63 1.35 10.40
C GLN A 42 10.46 0.26 9.73
N HIS A 43 10.06 -0.99 9.93
CA HIS A 43 10.72 -2.19 9.40
C HIS A 43 9.74 -2.98 8.54
N PRO A 44 9.42 -2.50 7.32
CA PRO A 44 8.49 -3.17 6.43
C PRO A 44 9.05 -4.53 5.95
N ASN A 45 8.23 -5.57 6.03
CA ASN A 45 8.50 -6.82 5.32
C ASN A 45 8.16 -6.70 3.82
N SER A 46 7.25 -5.80 3.45
CA SER A 46 6.83 -5.57 2.06
C SER A 46 6.35 -4.14 1.87
N LEU A 47 6.28 -3.68 0.62
CA LEU A 47 5.50 -2.48 0.31
C LEU A 47 4.02 -2.87 0.25
N MET A 48 3.34 -2.72 1.39
CA MET A 48 1.91 -2.98 1.52
C MET A 48 1.09 -1.77 1.06
N LEU A 49 0.35 -1.93 -0.03
CA LEU A 49 -0.54 -0.92 -0.62
C LEU A 49 -2.00 -1.30 -0.34
N VAL A 50 -2.65 -0.52 0.51
CA VAL A 50 -4.05 -0.77 0.89
C VAL A 50 -4.97 0.17 0.10
N TRP A 51 -5.49 -0.34 -1.00
CA TRP A 51 -6.38 0.38 -1.90
C TRP A 51 -7.85 0.16 -1.51
N LEU A 52 -8.55 1.27 -1.33
CA LEU A 52 -9.99 1.28 -1.04
C LEU A 52 -10.70 1.83 -2.28
N PRO A 53 -11.09 1.00 -3.26
CA PRO A 53 -11.70 1.47 -4.52
C PRO A 53 -13.03 2.19 -4.30
N SER A 54 -13.76 1.82 -3.25
CA SER A 54 -15.03 2.43 -2.86
C SER A 54 -15.02 2.75 -1.37
N PHE A 55 -14.45 3.90 -1.02
CA PHE A 55 -14.35 4.41 0.35
C PHE A 55 -15.27 5.62 0.57
N ASP A 56 -15.79 5.75 1.79
CA ASP A 56 -16.34 7.01 2.30
C ASP A 56 -16.18 7.06 3.84
N LEU A 57 -16.43 8.25 4.40
CA LEU A 57 -16.35 8.54 5.81
C LEU A 57 -17.70 8.34 6.47
N LEU A 58 -17.65 7.83 7.69
CA LEU A 58 -18.82 7.68 8.54
C LEU A 58 -19.55 9.03 8.69
N ARG A 59 -20.87 8.99 8.58
CA ARG A 59 -21.72 10.17 8.77
C ARG A 59 -22.10 10.34 10.23
N ALA A 60 -22.14 11.58 10.67
CA ALA A 60 -22.68 11.94 11.98
C ALA A 60 -24.22 11.91 11.92
N THR A 61 -24.79 10.82 12.42
CA THR A 61 -26.23 10.62 12.61
C THR A 61 -26.60 10.79 14.10
N SER A 62 -27.87 10.58 14.44
CA SER A 62 -28.32 10.51 15.84
C SER A 62 -27.73 9.32 16.60
N ASN A 63 -27.37 8.25 15.88
CA ASN A 63 -26.76 7.06 16.45
C ASN A 63 -25.24 7.28 16.52
N LYS A 64 -24.73 7.46 17.74
CA LYS A 64 -23.27 7.58 17.93
C LYS A 64 -22.61 6.22 17.68
N PRO A 65 -21.51 6.17 16.91
CA PRO A 65 -20.74 4.94 16.77
C PRO A 65 -20.16 4.53 18.12
N VAL A 66 -20.15 3.23 18.38
CA VAL A 66 -19.46 2.60 19.51
C VAL A 66 -18.24 1.89 18.95
N ILE A 67 -17.05 2.28 19.43
CA ILE A 67 -15.80 1.60 19.14
C ILE A 67 -15.09 1.47 20.47
N ARG A 68 -14.93 0.25 20.99
CA ARG A 68 -14.26 -0.02 22.26
C ARG A 68 -13.14 -1.02 22.11
N ILE A 69 -12.08 -0.79 22.88
CA ILE A 69 -10.89 -1.64 22.97
C ILE A 69 -10.66 -1.94 24.45
N GLY A 70 -10.76 -3.20 24.85
CA GLY A 70 -10.66 -3.61 26.25
C GLY A 70 -11.72 -2.93 27.14
N GLY A 71 -12.91 -2.66 26.60
CA GLY A 71 -13.98 -1.96 27.30
C GLY A 71 -13.88 -0.43 27.34
N ALA A 72 -12.77 0.17 26.90
CA ALA A 72 -12.61 1.62 26.84
C ALA A 72 -13.00 2.19 25.47
N ASP A 73 -13.68 3.34 25.44
CA ASP A 73 -14.03 4.02 24.19
C ASP A 73 -12.78 4.48 23.43
N ALA A 74 -12.68 4.08 22.16
CA ALA A 74 -11.58 4.46 21.29
C ALA A 74 -11.72 5.93 20.86
N ARG A 75 -10.60 6.66 20.88
CA ARG A 75 -10.55 8.03 20.34
C ARG A 75 -10.59 8.00 18.82
N VAL A 76 -11.62 8.61 18.25
CA VAL A 76 -11.72 8.82 16.80
C VAL A 76 -11.11 10.18 16.45
N GLY A 77 -10.32 10.22 15.37
CA GLY A 77 -9.74 11.46 14.88
C GLY A 77 -10.80 12.45 14.38
N ARG A 78 -10.42 13.73 14.29
CA ARG A 78 -11.30 14.79 13.78
C ARG A 78 -10.90 15.23 12.38
N LEU A 79 -11.88 15.67 11.61
CA LEU A 79 -11.68 16.26 10.30
C LEU A 79 -11.68 17.78 10.40
N PRO A 80 -10.87 18.49 9.60
CA PRO A 80 -10.95 19.94 9.50
C PRO A 80 -12.36 20.38 9.11
N GLY A 81 -12.95 21.30 9.89
CA GLY A 81 -14.30 21.81 9.61
C GLY A 81 -15.44 20.83 9.93
N GLU A 82 -15.25 19.90 10.88
CA GLU A 82 -16.22 18.85 11.25
C GLU A 82 -17.69 19.32 11.37
N ARG A 83 -17.91 20.53 11.89
CA ARG A 83 -19.24 21.16 12.05
C ARG A 83 -19.94 21.46 10.72
N LEU A 84 -19.21 21.53 9.60
CA LEU A 84 -19.73 21.92 8.28
C LEU A 84 -20.18 20.72 7.43
N HIS A 85 -19.66 19.52 7.70
CA HIS A 85 -19.83 18.39 6.77
C HIS A 85 -20.39 17.10 7.40
N ARG A 86 -20.66 17.10 8.71
CA ARG A 86 -21.26 15.96 9.45
C ARG A 86 -20.56 14.62 9.14
N ARG A 87 -19.21 14.62 9.07
CA ARG A 87 -18.41 13.40 8.88
C ARG A 87 -17.49 13.15 10.06
N ILE A 88 -17.35 11.89 10.41
CA ILE A 88 -16.47 11.37 11.45
C ILE A 88 -15.29 10.68 10.76
N LEU A 89 -14.07 10.77 11.31
CA LEU A 89 -12.88 10.10 10.76
C LEU A 89 -12.87 8.59 11.07
N VAL A 90 -13.94 7.90 10.66
CA VAL A 90 -13.99 6.44 10.58
C VAL A 90 -14.12 6.09 9.11
N LYS A 91 -13.15 5.34 8.61
CA LYS A 91 -13.12 4.92 7.21
C LYS A 91 -13.86 3.60 7.08
N TYR A 92 -14.76 3.52 6.11
CA TYR A 92 -15.30 2.23 5.70
C TYR A 92 -15.13 2.11 4.19
N ALA A 93 -14.90 0.89 3.76
CA ALA A 93 -14.73 0.55 2.35
C ALA A 93 -15.16 -0.89 2.13
N ALA A 94 -15.72 -1.13 0.96
CA ALA A 94 -15.96 -2.47 0.45
C ALA A 94 -15.91 -2.38 -1.09
N PRO A 95 -15.00 -3.09 -1.76
CA PRO A 95 -13.98 -3.99 -1.21
C PRO A 95 -12.77 -3.26 -0.58
N ILE A 96 -11.90 -4.02 0.09
CA ILE A 96 -10.56 -3.60 0.54
C ILE A 96 -9.55 -4.45 -0.23
N VAL A 97 -8.68 -3.81 -1.01
CA VAL A 97 -7.67 -4.51 -1.82
C VAL A 97 -6.30 -4.26 -1.21
N VAL A 98 -5.58 -5.33 -0.87
CA VAL A 98 -4.22 -5.27 -0.33
C VAL A 98 -3.27 -5.88 -1.34
N ALA A 99 -2.39 -5.07 -1.90
CA ALA A 99 -1.28 -5.54 -2.72
C ALA A 99 0.01 -5.49 -1.90
N THR A 100 0.68 -6.63 -1.75
CA THR A 100 2.03 -6.73 -1.17
C THR A 100 3.05 -6.82 -2.30
N VAL A 101 4.05 -5.94 -2.28
CA VAL A 101 5.09 -5.90 -3.32
C VAL A 101 6.43 -6.27 -2.70
N ALA A 102 7.09 -7.25 -3.33
CA ALA A 102 8.44 -7.73 -3.02
C ALA A 102 8.64 -7.99 -1.52
N GLU A 103 8.01 -9.03 -0.98
CA GLU A 103 8.25 -9.44 0.40
C GLU A 103 9.74 -9.71 0.64
N ALA A 104 10.24 -9.31 1.82
CA ALA A 104 11.61 -9.55 2.22
C ALA A 104 11.83 -11.07 2.27
N TYR A 105 13.00 -11.48 1.82
CA TYR A 105 13.30 -12.86 1.56
C TYR A 105 14.77 -13.12 1.83
N ASP A 106 15.09 -14.29 2.38
CA ASP A 106 16.46 -14.74 2.57
C ASP A 106 16.49 -16.26 2.40
N GLY A 107 17.01 -16.73 1.27
CA GLY A 107 17.02 -18.17 0.95
C GLY A 107 17.25 -18.50 -0.52
N SER A 108 17.09 -19.78 -0.85
CA SER A 108 17.17 -20.28 -2.22
C SER A 108 15.92 -19.89 -3.01
N ILE A 109 16.10 -19.39 -4.22
CA ILE A 109 15.01 -19.06 -5.14
C ILE A 109 14.70 -20.19 -6.13
N ALA A 110 15.37 -21.33 -6.00
CA ALA A 110 15.07 -22.52 -6.79
C ALA A 110 13.67 -23.04 -6.46
N GLY A 111 12.80 -23.12 -7.48
CA GLY A 111 11.45 -23.68 -7.34
C GLY A 111 10.49 -22.83 -6.50
N LEU A 112 10.76 -21.53 -6.35
CA LEU A 112 9.91 -20.62 -5.61
C LEU A 112 8.56 -20.48 -6.32
N GLU A 113 7.51 -21.07 -5.74
CA GLU A 113 6.16 -20.95 -6.28
C GLU A 113 5.64 -19.53 -6.10
N THR A 114 5.08 -18.97 -7.16
CA THR A 114 4.49 -17.65 -7.11
C THR A 114 3.05 -17.66 -7.63
N SER A 115 2.19 -16.92 -6.95
CA SER A 115 0.77 -16.76 -7.33
C SER A 115 0.56 -15.65 -8.37
N HIS A 116 1.63 -15.15 -8.98
CA HIS A 116 1.59 -14.07 -9.96
C HIS A 116 1.98 -14.56 -11.35
N GLN A 117 1.45 -13.88 -12.36
CA GLN A 117 1.83 -14.08 -13.76
C GLN A 117 2.90 -13.06 -14.16
N LEU A 118 3.97 -13.54 -14.77
CA LEU A 118 4.94 -12.70 -15.46
C LEU A 118 4.46 -12.40 -16.88
N VAL A 119 4.57 -11.14 -17.29
CA VAL A 119 4.41 -10.72 -18.68
C VAL A 119 5.81 -10.49 -19.22
N SER A 120 6.31 -11.49 -19.93
CA SER A 120 7.64 -11.46 -20.52
C SER A 120 7.63 -10.75 -21.87
N GLY A 121 8.67 -9.97 -22.12
CA GLY A 121 8.98 -9.38 -23.40
C GLY A 121 9.95 -10.24 -24.21
N ALA A 122 10.66 -9.60 -25.13
CA ALA A 122 11.66 -10.29 -25.95
C ALA A 122 12.84 -10.78 -25.09
N ALA A 123 13.42 -11.93 -25.47
CA ALA A 123 14.61 -12.50 -24.84
C ALA A 123 14.50 -12.67 -23.31
N GLY A 124 13.32 -13.04 -22.79
CA GLY A 124 13.14 -13.36 -21.36
C GLY A 124 13.01 -12.14 -20.44
N SER A 125 13.05 -10.92 -20.98
CA SER A 125 12.82 -9.69 -20.20
C SER A 125 11.44 -9.69 -19.55
N VAL A 126 11.27 -8.95 -18.45
CA VAL A 126 10.02 -8.85 -17.69
C VAL A 126 9.46 -7.44 -17.83
N GLY A 127 8.36 -7.31 -18.58
CA GLY A 127 7.65 -6.05 -18.76
C GLY A 127 6.61 -5.78 -17.67
N ALA A 128 6.01 -6.83 -17.09
CA ALA A 128 5.12 -6.68 -15.95
C ALA A 128 5.00 -7.93 -15.06
N VAL A 129 4.56 -7.71 -13.82
CA VAL A 129 4.06 -8.73 -12.89
C VAL A 129 2.57 -8.46 -12.63
N VAL A 130 1.74 -9.49 -12.77
CA VAL A 130 0.29 -9.40 -12.59
C VAL A 130 -0.15 -10.37 -11.50
N ALA A 131 -0.84 -9.86 -10.49
CA ALA A 131 -1.49 -10.68 -9.47
C ALA A 131 -3.00 -10.44 -9.51
N ALA A 132 -3.79 -11.50 -9.34
CA ALA A 132 -5.24 -11.43 -9.30
C ALA A 132 -5.77 -12.18 -8.07
N ALA A 133 -6.74 -11.57 -7.38
CA ALA A 133 -7.41 -12.17 -6.22
C ALA A 133 -8.82 -11.56 -6.10
N ASP A 134 -9.83 -12.39 -5.85
CA ASP A 134 -11.22 -11.97 -5.59
C ASP A 134 -11.80 -10.97 -6.61
N GLY A 135 -11.46 -11.14 -7.89
CA GLY A 135 -11.92 -10.27 -8.99
C GLY A 135 -11.17 -8.94 -9.13
N HIS A 136 -10.14 -8.71 -8.31
CA HIS A 136 -9.24 -7.56 -8.40
C HIS A 136 -7.92 -7.93 -9.08
N ILE A 137 -7.33 -6.97 -9.80
CA ILE A 137 -6.07 -7.16 -10.51
C ILE A 137 -5.08 -6.07 -10.11
N ALA A 138 -3.92 -6.48 -9.60
CA ALA A 138 -2.75 -5.63 -9.41
C ALA A 138 -1.75 -5.88 -10.54
N ARG A 139 -1.32 -4.80 -11.21
CA ARG A 139 -0.33 -4.86 -12.29
C ARG A 139 0.84 -3.93 -11.99
N LEU A 140 2.03 -4.51 -11.86
CA LEU A 140 3.30 -3.82 -11.71
C LEU A 140 4.03 -3.84 -13.06
N CYS A 141 4.19 -2.68 -13.70
CA CYS A 141 4.84 -2.54 -15.01
C CYS A 141 6.25 -1.96 -14.86
N PHE A 142 7.15 -2.31 -15.79
CA PHE A 142 8.52 -1.81 -15.89
C PHE A 142 8.77 -1.18 -17.27
N VAL A 143 9.39 0.01 -17.29
CA VAL A 143 9.80 0.70 -18.52
C VAL A 143 11.23 1.26 -18.37
N PRO A 144 12.22 0.79 -19.17
CA PRO A 144 12.13 -0.38 -20.04
C PRO A 144 11.80 -1.67 -19.25
N GLU A 145 11.55 -2.76 -19.96
CA GLU A 145 11.38 -4.08 -19.33
C GLU A 145 12.65 -4.45 -18.55
N ILE A 146 12.52 -5.15 -17.43
CA ILE A 146 13.68 -5.64 -16.68
C ILE A 146 14.35 -6.72 -17.54
N PRO A 147 15.64 -6.60 -17.88
CA PRO A 147 16.31 -7.60 -18.70
C PRO A 147 16.37 -8.96 -17.99
N ASP A 148 16.38 -10.04 -18.76
CA ASP A 148 16.71 -11.37 -18.23
C ASP A 148 18.12 -11.31 -17.63
N PRO A 149 18.28 -11.56 -16.31
CA PRO A 149 19.59 -11.46 -15.68
C PRO A 149 20.63 -12.42 -16.26
N GLU A 150 20.23 -13.58 -16.78
CA GLU A 150 21.16 -14.53 -17.40
C GLU A 150 21.69 -14.03 -18.74
N ALA A 151 20.86 -13.29 -19.49
CA ALA A 151 21.21 -12.70 -20.77
C ALA A 151 21.99 -11.37 -20.65
N MET A 152 22.06 -10.77 -19.46
CA MET A 152 22.86 -9.56 -19.22
C MET A 152 24.36 -9.83 -19.39
N SER A 153 25.07 -8.89 -20.03
CA SER A 153 26.54 -8.91 -20.03
C SER A 153 27.10 -8.82 -18.61
N VAL A 154 28.24 -9.45 -18.37
CA VAL A 154 29.01 -9.27 -17.12
C VAL A 154 29.38 -7.79 -16.96
N ASP A 155 29.32 -7.31 -15.72
CA ASP A 155 29.65 -5.94 -15.31
C ASP A 155 28.80 -4.86 -16.00
N SER A 156 27.54 -5.20 -16.29
CA SER A 156 26.56 -4.30 -16.89
C SER A 156 25.49 -3.85 -15.91
N SER A 157 24.80 -2.77 -16.26
CA SER A 157 23.69 -2.23 -15.48
C SER A 157 22.54 -1.83 -16.39
N ALA A 158 21.32 -1.99 -15.89
CA ALA A 158 20.13 -1.43 -16.50
C ALA A 158 19.31 -0.69 -15.45
N THR A 159 18.60 0.34 -15.89
CA THR A 159 17.74 1.16 -15.02
C THR A 159 16.47 1.51 -15.75
N GLY A 160 15.42 1.77 -14.98
CA GLY A 160 14.16 2.23 -15.55
C GLY A 160 13.19 2.75 -14.50
N ARG A 161 11.93 2.77 -14.91
CA ARG A 161 10.79 3.19 -14.13
C ARG A 161 9.86 2.02 -13.89
N TRP A 162 9.18 2.04 -12.76
CA TRP A 162 8.11 1.09 -12.47
C TRP A 162 6.85 1.84 -12.04
N GLN A 163 5.70 1.23 -12.30
CA GLN A 163 4.40 1.74 -11.86
C GLN A 163 3.51 0.58 -11.45
N ILE A 164 2.76 0.75 -10.37
CA ILE A 164 1.73 -0.21 -9.97
C ILE A 164 0.34 0.40 -10.08
N ALA A 165 -0.55 -0.33 -10.72
CA ALA A 165 -1.97 -0.03 -10.81
C ALA A 165 -2.80 -1.17 -10.20
N ILE A 166 -3.92 -0.81 -9.57
CA ILE A 166 -4.91 -1.76 -9.07
C ILE A 166 -6.24 -1.43 -9.76
N ASP A 167 -6.82 -2.41 -10.45
CA ASP A 167 -8.03 -2.26 -11.27
C ASP A 167 -7.93 -1.07 -12.25
N GLY A 168 -6.76 -0.91 -12.88
CA GLY A 168 -6.46 0.19 -13.80
C GLY A 168 -6.21 1.55 -13.12
N THR A 169 -6.38 1.66 -11.81
CA THR A 169 -6.07 2.89 -11.06
C THR A 169 -4.60 2.93 -10.69
N GLY A 170 -3.85 3.90 -11.22
CA GLY A 170 -2.45 4.12 -10.85
C GLY A 170 -2.30 4.47 -9.37
N ILE A 171 -1.53 3.67 -8.64
CA ILE A 171 -1.36 3.81 -7.18
C ILE A 171 -0.08 4.56 -6.84
N THR A 172 1.06 4.08 -7.34
CA THR A 172 2.39 4.65 -7.09
C THR A 172 3.38 4.09 -8.11
N GLY A 173 4.64 4.45 -7.98
CA GLY A 173 5.70 4.09 -8.90
C GLY A 173 7.05 4.63 -8.44
N GLY A 174 8.04 4.45 -9.29
CA GLY A 174 9.34 5.07 -9.10
C GLY A 174 10.39 4.53 -10.04
N SER A 175 11.60 4.31 -9.54
CA SER A 175 12.74 3.84 -10.32
C SER A 175 13.17 2.44 -9.91
N TRP A 176 13.68 1.68 -10.86
CA TRP A 176 14.35 0.41 -10.62
C TRP A 176 15.76 0.44 -11.22
N ALA A 177 16.64 -0.35 -10.64
CA ALA A 177 17.99 -0.58 -11.13
C ALA A 177 18.36 -2.06 -10.93
N ILE A 178 19.10 -2.61 -11.89
CA ILE A 178 19.75 -3.92 -11.78
C ILE A 178 21.19 -3.75 -12.22
N HIS A 179 22.10 -4.32 -11.43
CA HIS A 179 23.52 -4.39 -11.76
C HIS A 179 23.97 -5.84 -11.67
N ARG A 180 24.67 -6.32 -12.70
CA ARG A 180 25.27 -7.65 -12.72
C ARG A 180 26.77 -7.50 -12.57
N THR A 181 27.34 -8.18 -11.57
CA THR A 181 28.78 -8.35 -11.39
C THR A 181 29.05 -9.85 -11.38
N HIS A 182 29.60 -10.39 -12.46
CA HIS A 182 29.80 -11.83 -12.64
C HIS A 182 28.51 -12.66 -12.42
N ASP A 183 28.45 -13.43 -11.35
CA ASP A 183 27.34 -14.28 -10.91
C ASP A 183 26.50 -13.62 -9.81
N ARG A 184 26.79 -12.38 -9.43
CA ARG A 184 26.02 -11.60 -8.47
C ARG A 184 25.16 -10.56 -9.16
N LEU A 185 23.92 -10.43 -8.70
CA LEU A 185 23.00 -9.37 -9.09
C LEU A 185 22.71 -8.47 -7.89
N GLU A 186 22.68 -7.18 -8.13
CA GLU A 186 22.15 -6.19 -7.19
C GLU A 186 20.92 -5.54 -7.80
N LEU A 187 19.79 -5.64 -7.11
CA LEU A 187 18.52 -5.07 -7.52
C LEU A 187 18.08 -3.98 -6.56
N GLY A 188 17.55 -2.90 -7.12
CA GLY A 188 17.02 -1.79 -6.35
C GLY A 188 15.68 -1.32 -6.91
N VAL A 189 14.73 -1.07 -6.02
CA VAL A 189 13.46 -0.41 -6.34
C VAL A 189 13.29 0.75 -5.38
N ASP A 190 13.13 1.95 -5.91
CA ASP A 190 12.85 3.15 -5.12
C ASP A 190 11.43 3.63 -5.42
N VAL A 191 10.65 3.91 -4.36
CA VAL A 191 9.34 4.53 -4.51
C VAL A 191 9.54 6.05 -4.59
N THR A 192 9.40 6.62 -5.78
CA THR A 192 9.63 8.06 -6.00
C THR A 192 8.37 8.80 -6.43
N GLU A 193 7.33 8.08 -6.85
CA GLU A 193 6.06 8.65 -7.26
C GLU A 193 5.03 8.61 -6.13
N ARG A 194 4.46 9.77 -5.83
CA ARG A 194 3.40 9.92 -4.84
C ARG A 194 2.10 9.36 -5.37
N TRP A 195 1.25 8.89 -4.47
CA TRP A 195 -0.15 8.61 -4.83
C TRP A 195 -0.83 9.89 -5.28
N ARG A 196 -1.45 9.84 -6.46
CA ARG A 196 -2.25 10.91 -7.03
C ARG A 196 -3.70 10.45 -6.99
N PRO A 197 -4.52 10.98 -6.07
CA PRO A 197 -5.93 10.63 -6.04
C PRO A 197 -6.59 10.99 -7.38
N GLY A 198 -7.48 10.10 -7.85
CA GLY A 198 -8.39 10.40 -8.95
C GLY A 198 -9.44 11.45 -8.57
N PRO A 199 -10.57 11.55 -9.30
CA PRO A 199 -11.65 12.46 -8.92
C PRO A 199 -12.15 12.13 -7.50
N LEU A 200 -12.05 13.11 -6.60
CA LEU A 200 -12.49 13.02 -5.21
C LEU A 200 -13.60 14.06 -4.94
N PRO A 201 -14.59 13.74 -4.09
CA PRO A 201 -15.48 14.75 -3.50
C PRO A 201 -14.66 15.89 -2.87
N LEU A 202 -15.17 17.12 -2.93
CA LEU A 202 -14.42 18.33 -2.52
C LEU A 202 -13.80 18.22 -1.13
N LEU A 203 -14.55 17.70 -0.16
CA LEU A 203 -14.06 17.48 1.20
C LEU A 203 -12.87 16.51 1.23
N MET A 204 -12.97 15.36 0.55
CA MET A 204 -11.89 14.38 0.50
C MET A 204 -10.68 14.92 -0.26
N ARG A 205 -10.91 15.72 -1.31
CA ARG A 205 -9.84 16.43 -2.02
C ARG A 205 -9.10 17.37 -1.08
N LEU A 206 -9.81 18.12 -0.24
CA LEU A 206 -9.21 19.01 0.75
C LEU A 206 -8.36 18.22 1.76
N VAL A 207 -8.93 17.18 2.38
CA VAL A 207 -8.25 16.36 3.40
C VAL A 207 -6.99 15.69 2.84
N THR A 208 -7.08 15.04 1.68
CA THR A 208 -5.93 14.36 1.04
C THR A 208 -4.87 15.34 0.53
N THR A 209 -5.23 16.60 0.28
CA THR A 209 -4.28 17.64 -0.11
C THR A 209 -3.58 18.24 1.10
N MET A 210 -4.33 18.51 2.17
CA MET A 210 -3.82 19.19 3.36
C MET A 210 -3.04 18.29 4.30
N VAL A 211 -3.30 16.97 4.30
CA VAL A 211 -2.59 16.01 5.16
C VAL A 211 -1.59 15.22 4.31
N PRO A 212 -0.29 15.60 4.30
CA PRO A 212 0.68 15.09 3.33
C PRO A 212 0.92 13.58 3.40
N VAL A 213 0.68 12.98 4.58
CA VAL A 213 0.85 11.54 4.81
C VAL A 213 0.11 10.74 3.74
N PHE A 214 -1.13 11.11 3.38
CA PHE A 214 -1.95 10.34 2.43
C PHE A 214 -1.29 10.16 1.05
N ARG A 215 -0.46 11.11 0.62
CA ARG A 215 0.17 11.09 -0.71
C ARG A 215 1.65 10.73 -0.69
N ARG A 216 2.35 11.09 0.39
CA ARG A 216 3.81 11.04 0.46
C ARG A 216 4.35 9.80 1.17
N TRP A 217 3.52 9.10 1.92
CA TRP A 217 3.99 7.91 2.64
C TRP A 217 4.62 6.84 1.75
N PRO A 218 4.14 6.56 0.51
CA PRO A 218 4.75 5.52 -0.31
C PRO A 218 6.21 5.87 -0.65
N THR A 219 6.50 7.15 -0.86
CA THR A 219 7.84 7.62 -1.24
C THR A 219 8.86 7.62 -0.10
N SER A 220 8.53 7.01 1.03
CA SER A 220 9.45 6.81 2.15
C SER A 220 10.08 5.42 2.16
N TYR A 221 9.93 4.65 1.09
CA TYR A 221 10.39 3.27 1.00
C TYR A 221 11.33 3.03 -0.19
N ARG A 222 12.31 2.16 0.03
CA ARG A 222 13.12 1.53 -1.01
C ARG A 222 13.28 0.04 -0.70
N TRP A 223 13.38 -0.76 -1.74
CA TRP A 223 13.73 -2.16 -1.66
C TRP A 223 15.11 -2.39 -2.25
N ARG A 224 15.88 -3.28 -1.62
CA ARG A 224 17.20 -3.70 -2.08
C ARG A 224 17.30 -5.21 -1.99
N ALA A 225 17.93 -5.80 -2.98
CA ALA A 225 18.23 -7.21 -2.97
C ALA A 225 19.58 -7.52 -3.61
N THR A 226 20.14 -8.63 -3.16
CA THR A 226 21.30 -9.27 -3.76
C THR A 226 20.91 -10.70 -4.10
N ALA A 227 21.12 -11.10 -5.35
CA ALA A 227 20.93 -12.47 -5.77
C ALA A 227 22.27 -13.07 -6.20
N GLN A 228 22.50 -14.32 -5.81
CA GLN A 228 23.58 -15.15 -6.32
C GLN A 228 23.01 -16.06 -7.40
N LEU A 229 23.57 -15.99 -8.61
CA LEU A 229 23.25 -16.85 -9.73
C LEU A 229 24.06 -18.15 -9.65
N GLY A 230 23.59 -19.19 -10.34
CA GLY A 230 24.28 -20.48 -10.42
C GLY A 230 23.34 -21.66 -10.22
N ALA A 231 23.91 -22.81 -9.84
CA ALA A 231 23.16 -24.06 -9.69
C ALA A 231 22.19 -24.04 -8.49
N ASP A 232 22.51 -23.31 -7.43
CA ASP A 232 21.64 -23.08 -6.28
C ASP A 232 21.49 -21.56 -6.08
N PRO A 233 20.59 -20.92 -6.84
CA PRO A 233 20.45 -19.48 -6.80
C PRO A 233 19.83 -19.04 -5.48
N THR A 234 20.38 -18.00 -4.87
CA THR A 234 19.88 -17.44 -3.60
C THR A 234 19.53 -15.96 -3.74
N LEU A 235 18.63 -15.48 -2.89
CA LEU A 235 18.21 -14.09 -2.82
C LEU A 235 18.15 -13.65 -1.37
N THR A 236 18.80 -12.54 -1.06
CA THR A 236 18.57 -11.79 0.18
C THR A 236 17.99 -10.43 -0.19
N SER A 237 16.83 -10.09 0.34
CA SER A 237 16.12 -8.86 0.01
C SER A 237 15.42 -8.23 1.22
N ARG A 238 15.28 -6.91 1.20
CA ARG A 238 14.58 -6.16 2.26
C ARG A 238 14.05 -4.83 1.78
N TRP A 239 13.01 -4.37 2.46
CA TRP A 239 12.57 -2.98 2.39
C TRP A 239 13.23 -2.14 3.49
N GLU A 240 13.56 -0.91 3.15
CA GLU A 240 14.12 0.10 4.04
C GLU A 240 13.31 1.38 3.94
N ARG A 241 13.19 2.08 5.08
CA ARG A 241 12.61 3.41 5.12
C ARG A 241 13.68 4.46 4.77
N THR A 242 13.44 5.28 3.74
CA THR A 242 14.37 6.29 3.24
C THR A 242 14.15 7.69 3.82
N GLY A 243 13.04 7.92 4.53
CA GLY A 243 12.74 9.21 5.15
C GLY A 243 11.49 9.22 6.01
N SER A 244 11.24 10.32 6.72
CA SER A 244 10.15 10.48 7.69
C SER A 244 8.77 10.77 7.08
N GLY A 245 8.51 10.33 5.83
CA GLY A 245 7.44 10.74 4.92
C GLY A 245 5.99 10.63 5.40
N GLY A 246 5.66 11.32 6.49
CA GLY A 246 4.37 11.33 7.15
C GLY A 246 4.37 10.54 8.45
N ARG A 247 4.90 11.14 9.53
CA ARG A 247 4.39 10.84 10.88
C ARG A 247 2.88 11.14 10.87
N TYR A 248 2.07 10.24 11.43
CA TYR A 248 0.68 10.58 11.75
C TYR A 248 0.70 11.87 12.58
N LEU A 249 -0.05 12.89 12.14
CA LEU A 249 -0.32 14.04 13.02
C LEU A 249 -0.99 13.47 14.29
N ASN A 250 -0.33 13.70 15.42
CA ASN A 250 -0.71 13.37 16.81
C ASN A 250 -0.20 12.03 17.37
N GLN A 251 1.05 12.06 17.83
CA GLN A 251 1.42 11.53 19.14
C GLN A 251 2.36 12.51 19.88
N ASP A 252 2.09 13.82 19.80
CA ASP A 252 2.70 14.73 20.77
C ASP A 252 1.95 14.59 22.09
N THR A 253 2.55 13.75 22.94
CA THR A 253 2.46 13.80 24.39
C THR A 253 2.69 15.23 24.87
N SER A 254 1.61 15.93 25.21
CA SER A 254 1.70 16.98 26.23
C SER A 254 1.63 16.26 27.58
N ARG A 255 2.67 16.50 28.38
CA ARG A 255 2.70 16.24 29.82
C ARG A 255 1.55 16.96 30.51
#